data_AF-A0A8S1RC55-F1
#
_entry.id   AF-A0A8S1RC55-F1
#
_cell.length_a   1.000
_cell.length_b   1.000
_cell.length_c   1.000
_cell.angle_alpha   90.00
_cell.angle_beta   90.00
_cell.angle_gamma   90.00
#
_symmetry.space_group_name_H-M   'P 1'
#
loop_
_entity.id
_entity.type
_entity.pdbx_description
1 polymer ?
#
loop_
_entity_poly.entity_id
_entity_poly.type
_entity_poly.pdbx_seq_one_letter_code
_entity_poly.pdbx_strand_id
1 'polypeptide(L)'
;MMGTKSIVLLGSIGSGKTTLFNKICNEQCEVKSGGQSITRNVFLKSSAYGMGFRVLDTPGFGSDTKKILHAVGVMNALSEGPVNGIFFVVKWERIASMKINIKILLAIFRRYIDIVTLVVTHWDTADIKTKTKDQDNFNQAMKEYNIESVLYVTKREQGKGICRRIDQILISSKSQRVKLTDTEFYAHFDLIEMSNELELALEIAKSDVVKNFSKIAVQVIKFVREFDEKDNNLPDIMHALSIEIKTIAVKTIENFEKQNGDTFQKLYESFTDPSMAYLVDFALKKELMDQVSEITRMTQQKMKSNKNHFYHYIKACPHCGLIWLKVAGCDGLTTCGNFPISDQQNNNNKQLKNLKSNKYVFEITPQKVTYKIIQTTQQKIKDYKEPSKATKRGCGRPILWSEIPPLSEQQLKELVDPGVLDYLAKEVPKEENLKNLKLAKDHLKWQVDKAKIQSKIKYL
;
A
#
# COMPACT_ATOMS: atom_id res chain seq x y z
N MET A 1 19.07 7.93 4.61
CA MET A 1 17.70 7.95 5.17
C MET A 1 17.38 6.58 5.72
N MET A 2 17.14 6.45 7.02
CA MET A 2 16.61 5.19 7.58
C MET A 2 15.15 5.07 7.13
N GLY A 3 14.80 3.98 6.44
CA GLY A 3 13.42 3.73 6.04
C GLY A 3 12.49 3.63 7.26
N THR A 4 11.24 4.06 7.11
CA THR A 4 10.22 4.03 8.16
C THR A 4 10.03 2.60 8.68
N LYS A 5 10.27 2.40 9.97
CA LYS A 5 10.14 1.09 10.63
C LYS A 5 8.70 0.60 10.61
N SER A 6 8.47 -0.70 10.59
CA SER A 6 7.13 -1.32 10.58
C SER A 6 7.01 -2.46 11.60
N ILE A 7 5.85 -2.57 12.25
CA ILE A 7 5.52 -3.65 13.17
C ILE A 7 4.19 -4.29 12.80
N VAL A 8 4.05 -5.57 13.12
CA VAL A 8 2.79 -6.32 13.00
C VAL A 8 2.32 -6.72 14.40
N LEU A 9 1.06 -6.43 14.73
CA LEU A 9 0.44 -6.85 15.98
C LEU A 9 -0.32 -8.17 15.77
N LEU A 10 0.12 -9.23 16.45
CA LEU A 10 -0.45 -10.59 16.36
C LEU A 10 -0.90 -11.05 17.76
N GLY A 11 -1.97 -11.83 17.92
CA GLY A 11 -2.41 -12.25 19.26
C GLY A 11 -3.86 -12.71 19.33
N SER A 12 -4.29 -13.30 20.43
CA SER A 12 -5.64 -13.88 20.55
C SER A 12 -6.79 -12.84 20.58
N ILE A 13 -8.02 -13.26 20.29
CA ILE A 13 -9.23 -12.46 20.52
C ILE A 13 -9.28 -12.17 22.02
N GLY A 14 -9.58 -10.91 22.37
CA GLY A 14 -9.56 -10.48 23.77
C GLY A 14 -8.15 -10.28 24.36
N SER A 15 -7.07 -10.48 23.60
CA SER A 15 -5.70 -10.24 24.09
C SER A 15 -5.36 -8.76 24.28
N GLY A 16 -6.24 -7.85 23.88
CA GLY A 16 -6.04 -6.40 24.00
C GLY A 16 -5.29 -5.76 22.83
N LYS A 17 -5.12 -6.44 21.69
CA LYS A 17 -4.50 -5.87 20.47
C LYS A 17 -5.12 -4.55 20.02
N THR A 18 -6.43 -4.53 19.77
CA THR A 18 -7.13 -3.32 19.28
C THR A 18 -7.02 -2.19 20.29
N THR A 19 -7.06 -2.49 21.59
CA THR A 19 -6.81 -1.50 22.66
C THR A 19 -5.38 -0.97 22.60
N LEU A 20 -4.39 -1.83 22.39
CA LEU A 20 -3.00 -1.44 22.22
C LEU A 20 -2.81 -0.58 20.97
N PHE A 21 -3.37 -1.00 19.84
CA PHE A 21 -3.39 -0.27 18.57
C PHE A 21 -3.97 1.14 18.74
N ASN A 22 -5.16 1.26 19.34
CA ASN A 22 -5.79 2.54 19.61
C ASN A 22 -4.90 3.46 20.46
N LYS A 23 -4.22 2.91 21.48
CA LYS A 23 -3.29 3.68 22.32
C LYS A 23 -2.08 4.21 21.56
N ILE A 24 -1.44 3.37 20.74
CA ILE A 24 -0.20 3.74 20.03
C ILE A 24 -0.47 4.62 18.80
N CYS A 25 -1.63 4.47 18.17
CA CYS A 25 -2.06 5.25 17.00
C CYS A 25 -2.90 6.50 17.38
N ASN A 26 -3.28 6.65 18.66
CA ASN A 26 -4.20 7.70 19.13
C ASN A 26 -5.54 7.71 18.37
N GLU A 27 -6.09 6.51 18.15
CA GLU A 27 -7.33 6.27 17.39
C GLU A 27 -8.44 5.73 18.29
N GLN A 28 -9.69 5.80 17.82
CA GLN A 28 -10.86 5.20 18.47
C GLN A 28 -11.52 4.16 17.56
N CYS A 29 -10.81 3.10 17.20
CA CYS A 29 -11.44 1.97 16.53
C CYS A 29 -12.35 1.22 17.52
N GLU A 30 -13.57 0.86 17.12
CA GLU A 30 -14.54 0.19 18.00
C GLU A 30 -13.99 -1.15 18.52
N VAL A 31 -13.90 -1.29 19.84
CA VAL A 31 -13.62 -2.56 20.52
C VAL A 31 -14.96 -3.23 20.80
N LYS A 32 -15.52 -3.98 19.84
CA LYS A 32 -16.75 -4.74 20.11
C LYS A 32 -16.44 -5.96 20.98
N SER A 33 -16.84 -5.89 22.24
CA SER A 33 -16.92 -7.02 23.18
C SER A 33 -18.08 -7.93 22.75
N GLY A 34 -17.77 -8.96 21.95
CA GLY A 34 -18.73 -10.01 21.58
C GLY A 34 -18.57 -10.53 20.16
N GLY A 35 -18.07 -11.75 20.03
CA GLY A 35 -18.37 -12.71 18.95
C GLY A 35 -17.89 -12.46 17.51
N GLN A 36 -17.73 -11.22 17.06
CA GLN A 36 -17.39 -10.91 15.66
C GLN A 36 -16.21 -9.95 15.58
N SER A 37 -15.00 -10.48 15.36
CA SER A 37 -13.87 -9.66 14.90
C SER A 37 -14.19 -9.16 13.48
N ILE A 38 -14.70 -7.94 13.37
CA ILE A 38 -14.77 -7.22 12.11
C ILE A 38 -13.44 -6.48 11.95
N THR A 39 -12.43 -7.22 11.51
CA THR A 39 -11.20 -6.64 10.94
C THR A 39 -10.96 -7.32 9.59
N ARG A 40 -11.89 -7.08 8.65
CA ARG A 40 -11.75 -7.58 7.26
C ARG A 40 -10.68 -6.80 6.47
N ASN A 41 -10.26 -5.64 6.96
CA ASN A 41 -9.21 -4.82 6.36
C ASN A 41 -8.03 -4.73 7.33
N VAL A 42 -6.82 -5.06 6.86
CA VAL A 42 -5.57 -4.78 7.59
C VAL A 42 -5.43 -3.26 7.68
N PHE A 43 -5.41 -2.72 8.89
CA PHE A 43 -5.24 -1.28 9.09
C PHE A 43 -3.75 -0.95 9.19
N LEU A 44 -3.22 -0.26 8.18
CA LEU A 44 -1.89 0.31 8.20
C LEU A 44 -1.97 1.76 8.72
N LYS A 45 -1.37 2.03 9.87
CA LYS A 45 -1.32 3.38 10.46
C LYS A 45 0.06 3.70 11.02
N SER A 46 0.41 4.98 11.06
CA SER A 46 1.62 5.44 11.75
C SER A 46 1.36 5.62 13.24
N SER A 47 2.34 5.30 14.08
CA SER A 47 2.30 5.59 15.51
C SER A 47 2.12 7.09 15.74
N ALA A 48 1.20 7.47 16.62
CA ALA A 48 0.94 8.88 16.96
C ALA A 48 2.04 9.50 17.84
N TYR A 49 2.91 8.66 18.42
CA TYR A 49 3.97 9.06 19.32
C TYR A 49 5.28 8.33 18.96
N GLY A 50 6.40 8.84 19.45
CA GLY A 50 7.72 8.21 19.26
C GLY A 50 8.40 8.63 17.97
N MET A 51 9.22 7.73 17.40
CA MET A 51 9.98 7.97 16.17
C MET A 51 9.19 7.78 14.86
N GLY A 52 7.90 7.42 14.94
CA GLY A 52 7.02 7.31 13.78
C GLY A 52 7.16 5.99 13.02
N PHE A 53 6.82 4.86 13.65
CA PHE A 53 6.76 3.55 13.01
C PHE A 53 5.36 3.23 12.46
N ARG A 54 5.28 2.37 11.45
CA ARG A 54 4.01 1.85 10.92
C ARG A 54 3.54 0.64 11.72
N VAL A 55 2.25 0.56 11.98
CA VAL A 55 1.58 -0.52 12.71
C VAL A 55 0.59 -1.18 11.76
N LEU A 56 0.71 -2.50 11.64
CA LEU A 56 -0.25 -3.38 10.96
C LEU A 56 -1.04 -4.12 12.04
N ASP A 57 -2.32 -3.79 12.19
CA ASP A 57 -3.23 -4.55 13.07
C ASP A 57 -3.82 -5.76 12.32
N THR A 58 -3.78 -6.93 12.95
CA THR A 58 -4.39 -8.15 12.40
C THR A 58 -5.61 -8.58 13.22
N PRO A 59 -6.53 -9.36 12.63
CA PRO A 59 -7.55 -10.09 13.38
C PRO A 59 -6.95 -10.87 14.56
N GLY A 60 -7.76 -11.14 15.60
CA GLY A 60 -7.34 -11.94 16.77
C GLY A 60 -7.02 -13.40 16.46
N PHE A 61 -6.77 -14.25 17.47
CA PHE A 61 -6.68 -15.72 17.36
C PHE A 61 -7.60 -16.36 18.41
N GLY A 62 -8.26 -17.49 18.15
CA GLY A 62 -8.84 -18.29 19.24
C GLY A 62 -10.34 -18.55 19.20
N SER A 63 -10.97 -18.60 18.03
CA SER A 63 -12.09 -19.52 17.84
C SER A 63 -11.68 -20.59 16.83
N ASP A 64 -11.95 -21.87 17.11
CA ASP A 64 -11.66 -22.98 16.20
C ASP A 64 -12.30 -22.77 14.82
N THR A 65 -13.38 -21.99 14.75
CA THR A 65 -14.11 -21.59 13.53
C THR A 65 -13.50 -20.42 12.76
N LYS A 66 -12.35 -19.85 13.16
CA LYS A 66 -11.72 -18.69 12.47
C LYS A 66 -10.20 -18.79 12.31
N LYS A 67 -9.59 -19.95 12.57
CA LYS A 67 -8.12 -20.16 12.49
C LYS A 67 -7.55 -19.66 11.16
N ILE A 68 -8.29 -19.87 10.09
CA ILE A 68 -7.89 -19.57 8.73
C ILE A 68 -8.05 -18.07 8.42
N LEU A 69 -9.16 -17.42 8.81
CA LEU A 69 -9.34 -15.97 8.66
C LEU A 69 -8.21 -15.19 9.35
N HIS A 70 -7.71 -15.74 10.45
CA HIS A 70 -6.56 -15.23 11.18
C HIS A 70 -5.26 -15.46 10.43
N ALA A 71 -5.06 -16.66 9.87
CA ALA A 71 -3.94 -16.99 8.99
C ALA A 71 -3.85 -16.03 7.80
N VAL A 72 -4.98 -15.69 7.18
CA VAL A 72 -4.99 -14.76 6.04
C VAL A 72 -4.72 -13.32 6.48
N GLY A 73 -5.27 -12.89 7.61
CA GLY A 73 -4.96 -11.56 8.17
C GLY A 73 -3.46 -11.38 8.46
N VAL A 74 -2.81 -12.43 8.96
CA VAL A 74 -1.36 -12.49 9.13
C VAL A 74 -0.65 -12.42 7.77
N MET A 75 -1.06 -13.24 6.80
CA MET A 75 -0.43 -13.27 5.46
C MET A 75 -0.55 -11.95 4.71
N ASN A 76 -1.71 -11.29 4.78
CA ASN A 76 -1.92 -9.97 4.20
C ASN A 76 -0.95 -8.97 4.83
N ALA A 77 -0.91 -8.90 6.17
CA ALA A 77 -0.03 -7.97 6.88
C ALA A 77 1.47 -8.20 6.58
N LEU A 78 1.89 -9.46 6.40
CA LEU A 78 3.27 -9.80 6.06
C LEU A 78 3.59 -9.59 4.56
N SER A 79 2.59 -9.61 3.69
CA SER A 79 2.75 -9.38 2.25
C SER A 79 2.91 -7.90 1.89
N GLU A 80 2.45 -6.98 2.75
CA GLU A 80 2.59 -5.52 2.58
C GLU A 80 4.04 -5.04 2.47
N GLY A 81 5.00 -5.79 3.00
CA GLY A 81 6.42 -5.45 2.88
C GLY A 81 7.30 -6.03 3.99
N PRO A 82 8.58 -5.65 4.02
CA PRO A 82 9.46 -6.07 5.10
C PRO A 82 9.03 -5.42 6.43
N VAL A 83 9.20 -6.17 7.52
CA VAL A 83 8.81 -5.78 8.88
C VAL A 83 10.05 -5.69 9.77
N ASN A 84 9.99 -4.84 10.79
CA ASN A 84 11.04 -4.69 11.79
C ASN A 84 10.70 -5.38 13.11
N GLY A 85 9.43 -5.73 13.34
CA GLY A 85 9.08 -6.49 14.52
C GLY A 85 7.71 -7.16 14.43
N ILE A 86 7.62 -8.34 15.02
CA ILE A 86 6.41 -9.14 15.14
C ILE A 86 6.02 -9.13 16.61
N PHE A 87 4.96 -8.40 16.94
CA PHE A 87 4.55 -8.15 18.32
C PHE A 87 3.42 -9.10 18.70
N PHE A 88 3.72 -10.14 19.47
CA PHE A 88 2.75 -11.09 19.99
C PHE A 88 2.08 -10.58 21.26
N VAL A 89 0.87 -10.08 21.10
CA VAL A 89 0.03 -9.54 22.14
C VAL A 89 -0.72 -10.66 22.86
N VAL A 90 -0.31 -10.92 24.10
CA VAL A 90 -0.88 -11.90 25.02
C VAL A 90 -1.47 -11.20 26.24
N LYS A 91 -2.60 -11.70 26.72
CA LYS A 91 -3.20 -11.23 27.97
C LYS A 91 -2.47 -11.86 29.16
N TRP A 92 -2.22 -11.07 30.20
CA TRP A 92 -1.68 -11.60 31.46
C TRP A 92 -2.66 -12.57 32.11
N GLU A 93 -2.21 -13.81 32.26
CA GLU A 93 -2.94 -14.92 32.90
C GLU A 93 -1.92 -15.88 33.56
N ARG A 94 -2.35 -17.09 33.94
CA ARG A 94 -1.42 -18.10 34.47
C ARG A 94 -0.33 -18.39 33.44
N ILE A 95 0.93 -18.36 33.88
CA ILE A 95 2.12 -18.57 33.02
C ILE A 95 1.99 -19.84 32.18
N ALA A 96 1.46 -20.92 32.74
CA ALA A 96 1.22 -22.18 32.02
C ALA A 96 0.29 -22.00 30.80
N SER A 97 -0.84 -21.29 30.97
CA SER A 97 -1.79 -21.00 29.89
C SER A 97 -1.17 -20.09 28.82
N MET A 98 -0.41 -19.07 29.25
CA MET A 98 0.30 -18.20 28.32
C MET A 98 1.34 -18.96 27.50
N LYS A 99 2.09 -19.88 28.13
CA LYS A 99 3.08 -20.73 27.45
C LYS A 99 2.47 -21.54 26.31
N ILE A 100 1.25 -22.06 26.46
CA ILE A 100 0.57 -22.84 25.41
C ILE A 100 0.33 -21.96 24.18
N ASN A 101 -0.27 -20.78 24.37
CA ASN A 101 -0.56 -19.85 23.27
C ASN A 101 0.71 -19.34 22.60
N ILE A 102 1.75 -19.08 23.39
CA ILE A 102 3.04 -18.62 22.88
C ILE A 102 3.71 -19.71 22.06
N LYS A 103 3.71 -20.98 22.52
CA LYS A 103 4.31 -22.11 21.78
C LYS A 103 3.72 -22.26 20.37
N ILE A 104 2.39 -22.13 20.23
CA ILE A 104 1.72 -22.24 18.93
C ILE A 104 2.23 -21.14 17.99
N LEU A 105 2.28 -19.90 18.45
CA LEU A 105 2.78 -18.77 17.65
C LEU A 105 4.27 -18.89 17.33
N LEU A 106 5.07 -19.37 18.29
CA LEU A 106 6.49 -19.59 18.10
C LEU A 106 6.79 -20.67 17.07
N ALA A 107 5.96 -21.70 16.96
CA ALA A 107 6.11 -22.72 15.92
C ALA A 107 6.04 -22.09 14.53
N ILE A 108 5.06 -21.21 14.30
CA ILE A 108 4.85 -20.50 13.02
C ILE A 108 6.03 -19.55 12.71
N PHE A 109 6.52 -18.82 13.71
CA PHE A 109 7.48 -17.74 13.51
C PHE A 109 8.91 -18.08 13.95
N ARG A 110 9.24 -19.37 14.08
CA ARG A 110 10.54 -19.84 14.58
C ARG A 110 11.74 -19.26 13.83
N ARG A 111 11.63 -19.10 12.51
CA ARG A 111 12.68 -18.53 11.65
C ARG A 111 12.87 -17.01 11.81
N TYR A 112 11.95 -16.35 12.51
CA TYR A 112 11.88 -14.89 12.68
C TYR A 112 11.91 -14.51 14.17
N ILE A 113 12.39 -15.41 15.02
CA ILE A 113 12.37 -15.24 16.49
C ILE A 113 13.13 -13.99 16.95
N ASP A 114 14.15 -13.59 16.20
CA ASP A 114 15.00 -12.42 16.44
C ASP A 114 14.27 -11.08 16.31
N ILE A 115 13.17 -11.06 15.55
CA ILE A 115 12.30 -9.88 15.41
C ILE A 115 10.98 -10.03 16.17
N VAL A 116 10.80 -11.12 16.93
CA VAL A 116 9.61 -11.35 17.76
C VAL A 116 9.74 -10.59 19.09
N THR A 117 8.68 -9.89 19.46
CA THR A 117 8.52 -9.26 20.78
C THR A 117 7.21 -9.71 21.40
N LEU A 118 7.25 -10.17 22.65
CA LEU A 118 6.01 -10.46 23.39
C LEU A 118 5.48 -9.19 24.04
N VAL A 119 4.18 -8.93 23.87
CA VAL A 119 3.48 -7.83 24.55
C VAL A 119 2.48 -8.40 25.53
N VAL A 120 2.74 -8.24 26.82
CA VAL A 120 1.87 -8.72 27.90
C VAL A 120 0.91 -7.59 28.29
N THR A 121 -0.35 -7.70 27.88
CA THR A 121 -1.41 -6.75 28.24
C THR A 121 -2.09 -7.14 29.55
N HIS A 122 -2.92 -6.24 30.09
CA HIS A 122 -3.60 -6.45 31.37
C HIS A 122 -2.62 -6.69 32.53
N TRP A 123 -1.38 -6.21 32.42
CA TRP A 123 -0.37 -6.39 33.47
C TRP A 123 -0.74 -5.69 34.79
N ASP A 124 -1.72 -4.80 34.76
CA ASP A 124 -2.34 -4.22 35.95
C ASP A 124 -3.16 -5.21 36.78
N THR A 125 -3.53 -6.38 36.24
CA THR A 125 -4.25 -7.43 37.00
C THR A 125 -3.31 -8.39 37.74
N ALA A 126 -2.00 -8.27 37.56
CA ALA A 126 -1.02 -9.08 38.30
C ALA A 126 -1.08 -8.76 39.80
N ASP A 127 -0.98 -9.80 40.64
CA ASP A 127 -0.95 -9.62 42.09
C ASP A 127 0.27 -8.79 42.49
N ILE A 128 0.03 -7.67 43.17
CA ILE A 128 1.05 -6.72 43.60
C ILE A 128 2.14 -7.42 44.42
N LYS A 129 1.79 -8.43 45.22
CA LYS A 129 2.73 -9.15 46.09
C LYS A 129 3.69 -10.04 45.32
N THR A 130 3.27 -10.61 44.18
CA THR A 130 4.08 -11.53 43.39
C THR A 130 4.58 -10.93 42.08
N LYS A 131 4.14 -9.71 41.74
CA LYS A 131 4.35 -9.05 40.44
C LYS A 131 5.78 -9.12 39.91
N THR A 132 6.77 -8.78 40.74
CA THR A 132 8.18 -8.79 40.33
C THR A 132 8.67 -10.23 40.09
N LYS A 133 8.32 -11.15 41.00
CA LYS A 133 8.67 -12.57 40.87
C LYS A 133 8.03 -13.20 39.63
N ASP A 134 6.78 -12.87 39.35
CA ASP A 134 6.05 -13.37 38.18
C ASP A 134 6.64 -12.81 36.88
N GLN A 135 7.06 -11.55 36.88
CA GLN A 135 7.77 -10.93 35.77
C GLN A 135 9.11 -11.63 35.51
N ASP A 136 9.91 -11.86 36.55
CA ASP A 136 11.21 -12.53 36.43
C ASP A 136 11.07 -13.97 35.95
N ASN A 137 10.13 -14.72 36.54
CA ASN A 137 9.81 -16.09 36.12
C ASN A 137 9.34 -16.15 34.67
N PHE A 138 8.49 -15.21 34.25
CA PHE A 138 8.00 -15.16 32.88
C PHE A 138 9.14 -14.78 31.91
N ASN A 139 9.94 -13.77 32.22
CA ASN A 139 11.10 -13.39 31.41
C ASN A 139 12.11 -14.52 31.27
N GLN A 140 12.41 -15.22 32.36
CA GLN A 140 13.30 -16.39 32.33
C GLN A 140 12.73 -17.49 31.43
N ALA A 141 11.43 -17.78 31.57
CA ALA A 141 10.77 -18.74 30.71
C ALA A 141 10.74 -18.32 29.22
N MET A 142 10.70 -17.02 28.91
CA MET A 142 10.73 -16.53 27.52
C MET A 142 12.14 -16.58 26.92
N LYS A 143 13.18 -16.41 27.75
CA LYS A 143 14.57 -16.64 27.34
C LYS A 143 14.81 -18.09 26.92
N GLU A 144 14.15 -19.08 27.55
CA GLU A 144 14.20 -20.48 27.12
C GLU A 144 13.69 -20.68 25.68
N TYR A 145 12.84 -19.78 25.18
CA TYR A 145 12.34 -19.77 23.80
C TYR A 145 13.14 -18.85 22.86
N ASN A 146 14.28 -18.32 23.30
CA ASN A 146 15.07 -17.31 22.58
C ASN A 146 14.31 -16.01 22.27
N ILE A 147 13.32 -15.64 23.08
CA ILE A 147 12.67 -14.33 22.99
C ILE A 147 13.42 -13.37 23.90
N GLU A 148 14.08 -12.37 23.31
CA GLU A 148 14.89 -11.40 24.04
C GLU A 148 14.07 -10.21 24.56
N SER A 149 12.93 -9.89 23.91
CA SER A 149 12.13 -8.71 24.21
C SER A 149 10.72 -9.05 24.72
N VAL A 150 10.41 -8.54 25.91
CA VAL A 150 9.08 -8.63 26.52
C VAL A 150 8.63 -7.23 26.98
N LEU A 151 7.44 -6.83 26.53
CA LEU A 151 6.82 -5.54 26.79
C LEU A 151 5.57 -5.71 27.65
N TYR A 152 5.65 -5.35 28.92
CA TYR A 152 4.50 -5.30 29.81
C TYR A 152 3.72 -4.00 29.65
N VAL A 153 2.41 -4.10 29.38
CA VAL A 153 1.52 -2.96 29.13
C VAL A 153 0.33 -3.01 30.09
N THR A 154 0.06 -1.88 30.75
CA THR A 154 -1.08 -1.74 31.67
C THR A 154 -2.24 -0.96 31.06
N LYS A 155 -3.44 -1.11 31.62
CA LYS A 155 -4.63 -0.33 31.20
C LYS A 155 -4.43 1.18 31.36
N ARG A 156 -3.69 1.64 32.38
CA ARG A 156 -3.46 3.07 32.67
C ARG A 156 -2.29 3.70 31.90
N GLU A 157 -1.44 2.89 31.28
CA GLU A 157 -0.29 3.38 30.53
C GLU A 157 -0.72 4.15 29.28
N GLN A 158 -0.10 5.31 29.08
CA GLN A 158 -0.37 6.22 27.96
C GLN A 158 0.41 5.80 26.71
N GLY A 159 -0.16 6.06 25.52
CA GLY A 159 0.44 5.69 24.23
C GLY A 159 1.88 6.16 24.06
N LYS A 160 2.21 7.37 24.53
CA LYS A 160 3.56 7.94 24.48
C LYS A 160 4.62 7.07 25.18
N GLY A 161 4.29 6.49 26.33
CA GLY A 161 5.21 5.62 27.08
C GLY A 161 5.44 4.29 26.36
N ILE A 162 4.36 3.71 25.82
CA ILE A 162 4.40 2.46 25.05
C ILE A 162 5.23 2.65 23.78
N CYS A 163 4.98 3.69 22.98
CA CYS A 163 5.72 3.94 21.75
C CYS A 163 7.21 4.14 22.00
N ARG A 164 7.63 4.83 23.07
CA ARG A 164 9.05 5.02 23.39
C ARG A 164 9.77 3.69 23.64
N ARG A 165 9.11 2.72 24.27
CA ARG A 165 9.67 1.38 24.51
C ARG A 165 9.69 0.54 23.23
N ILE A 166 8.67 0.69 22.39
CA ILE A 166 8.67 0.08 21.04
C ILE A 166 9.84 0.65 20.22
N ASP A 167 10.06 1.96 20.22
CA ASP A 167 11.19 2.59 19.52
C ASP A 167 12.54 2.00 19.98
N GLN A 168 12.73 1.80 21.29
CA GLN A 168 13.94 1.19 21.85
C GLN A 168 14.18 -0.23 21.30
N ILE A 169 13.12 -1.03 21.18
CA ILE A 169 13.21 -2.37 20.60
C ILE A 169 13.56 -2.28 19.10
N LEU A 170 12.90 -1.38 18.37
CA LEU A 170 13.06 -1.26 16.92
C LEU A 170 14.39 -0.64 16.47
N ILE A 171 15.10 0.07 17.36
CA ILE A 171 16.44 0.62 17.07
C ILE A 171 17.40 -0.50 16.70
N SER A 172 17.40 -1.61 17.45
CA SER A 172 18.26 -2.78 17.19
C SER A 172 17.68 -3.74 16.14
N SER A 173 16.39 -3.65 15.81
CA SER A 173 15.75 -4.60 14.90
C SER A 173 16.11 -4.39 13.43
N LYS A 174 16.50 -5.48 12.77
CA LYS A 174 16.71 -5.55 11.32
C LYS A 174 15.36 -5.61 10.59
N SER A 175 15.32 -5.06 9.38
CA SER A 175 14.14 -5.19 8.52
C SER A 175 14.22 -6.51 7.76
N GLN A 176 13.18 -7.34 7.85
CA GLN A 176 13.16 -8.65 7.22
C GLN A 176 11.84 -8.88 6.50
N ARG A 177 11.90 -9.46 5.30
CA ARG A 177 10.70 -9.92 4.60
C ARG A 177 10.34 -11.30 5.14
N VAL A 178 9.20 -11.39 5.80
CA VAL A 178 8.67 -12.64 6.33
C VAL A 178 7.98 -13.39 5.20
N LYS A 179 8.52 -14.56 4.86
CA LYS A 179 7.92 -15.50 3.90
C LYS A 179 7.65 -16.80 4.63
N LEU A 180 6.39 -17.03 5.00
CA LEU A 180 5.94 -18.34 5.46
C LEU A 180 5.90 -19.27 4.24
N THR A 181 6.42 -20.49 4.39
CA THR A 181 6.25 -21.52 3.37
C THR A 181 4.83 -22.07 3.42
N ASP A 182 4.34 -22.60 2.32
CA ASP A 182 3.02 -23.22 2.26
C ASP A 182 2.92 -24.36 3.29
N THR A 183 3.97 -25.16 3.46
CA THR A 183 4.02 -26.23 4.47
C THR A 183 3.95 -25.70 5.90
N GLU A 184 4.67 -24.63 6.25
CA GLU A 184 4.55 -24.00 7.58
C GLU A 184 3.16 -23.39 7.79
N PHE A 185 2.55 -22.87 6.72
CA PHE A 185 1.21 -22.33 6.78
C PHE A 185 0.18 -23.44 7.05
N TYR A 186 0.11 -24.46 6.18
CA TYR A 186 -0.88 -25.53 6.28
C TYR A 186 -0.72 -26.41 7.52
N ALA A 187 0.52 -26.74 7.93
CA ALA A 187 0.77 -27.59 9.09
C ALA A 187 0.46 -26.91 10.43
N HIS A 188 0.52 -25.58 10.51
CA HIS A 188 0.34 -24.86 11.77
C HIS A 188 -1.04 -24.27 11.99
N PHE A 189 -1.84 -24.12 10.92
CA PHE A 189 -3.24 -23.69 11.04
C PHE A 189 -4.24 -24.85 11.10
N ASP A 190 -3.76 -26.11 11.21
CA ASP A 190 -4.61 -27.29 11.31
C ASP A 190 -5.53 -27.44 10.07
N LEU A 191 -5.06 -26.95 8.92
CA LEU A 191 -5.79 -26.87 7.65
C LEU A 191 -5.87 -28.21 6.91
N ILE A 192 -5.32 -29.28 7.50
CA ILE A 192 -5.17 -30.58 6.85
C ILE A 192 -6.46 -31.41 6.94
N GLU A 193 -7.41 -31.04 7.81
CA GLU A 193 -8.70 -31.74 7.95
C GLU A 193 -9.88 -30.87 7.52
N MET A 194 -10.01 -30.57 6.22
CA MET A 194 -11.25 -30.04 5.62
C MET A 194 -11.48 -30.65 4.23
N SER A 195 -12.75 -30.74 3.78
CA SER A 195 -13.20 -31.74 2.80
C SER A 195 -12.44 -31.69 1.45
N ASN A 196 -11.71 -32.77 1.17
CA ASN A 196 -10.79 -32.89 0.06
C ASN A 196 -11.37 -32.64 -1.35
N GLU A 197 -12.68 -32.78 -1.59
CA GLU A 197 -13.21 -32.76 -2.97
C GLU A 197 -13.52 -31.34 -3.49
N LEU A 198 -14.25 -30.53 -2.72
CA LEU A 198 -14.55 -29.14 -3.10
C LEU A 198 -13.30 -28.25 -3.08
N GLU A 199 -12.39 -28.52 -2.15
CA GLU A 199 -11.11 -27.81 -2.04
C GLU A 199 -10.19 -28.16 -3.20
N LEU A 200 -10.03 -29.45 -3.52
CA LEU A 200 -9.26 -29.90 -4.67
C LEU A 200 -9.84 -29.33 -5.97
N ALA A 201 -11.17 -29.27 -6.11
CA ALA A 201 -11.81 -28.67 -7.28
C ALA A 201 -11.46 -27.17 -7.43
N LEU A 202 -11.50 -26.39 -6.33
CA LEU A 202 -11.10 -24.99 -6.35
C LEU A 202 -9.61 -24.80 -6.62
N GLU A 203 -8.74 -25.62 -6.03
CA GLU A 203 -7.30 -25.57 -6.26
C GLU A 203 -6.93 -25.94 -7.70
N ILE A 204 -7.58 -26.95 -8.28
CA ILE A 204 -7.43 -27.29 -9.71
C ILE A 204 -7.87 -26.12 -10.58
N ALA A 205 -9.06 -25.56 -10.32
CA ALA A 205 -9.59 -24.42 -11.07
C ALA A 205 -8.66 -23.20 -10.97
N LYS A 206 -8.14 -22.90 -9.77
CA LYS A 206 -7.13 -21.85 -9.54
C LYS A 206 -5.89 -22.10 -10.37
N SER A 207 -5.30 -23.29 -10.28
CA SER A 207 -4.10 -23.69 -11.03
C SER A 207 -4.30 -23.49 -12.53
N ASP A 208 -5.47 -23.84 -13.08
CA ASP A 208 -5.75 -23.69 -14.50
C ASP A 208 -5.84 -22.22 -14.92
N VAL A 209 -6.48 -21.37 -14.10
CA VAL A 209 -6.50 -19.92 -14.32
C VAL A 209 -5.09 -19.34 -14.30
N VAL A 210 -4.28 -19.68 -13.29
CA VAL A 210 -2.90 -19.21 -13.15
C VAL A 210 -2.05 -19.66 -14.35
N LYS A 211 -2.15 -20.92 -14.77
CA LYS A 211 -1.42 -21.45 -15.94
C LYS A 211 -1.81 -20.71 -17.21
N ASN A 212 -3.10 -20.44 -17.40
CA ASN A 212 -3.59 -19.73 -18.58
C ASN A 212 -3.13 -18.26 -18.59
N PHE A 213 -3.21 -17.57 -17.45
CA PHE A 213 -2.68 -16.22 -17.32
C PHE A 213 -1.16 -16.19 -17.51
N SER A 214 -0.43 -17.19 -17.03
CA SER A 214 1.02 -17.31 -17.23
C SER A 214 1.40 -17.42 -18.70
N LYS A 215 0.60 -18.12 -19.52
CA LYS A 215 0.82 -18.16 -20.98
C LYS A 215 0.65 -16.76 -21.60
N ILE A 216 -0.37 -16.02 -21.18
CA ILE A 216 -0.59 -14.62 -21.60
C ILE A 216 0.61 -13.76 -21.17
N ALA A 217 1.03 -13.85 -19.91
CA ALA A 217 2.15 -13.09 -19.38
C ALA A 217 3.45 -13.33 -20.18
N VAL A 218 3.74 -14.60 -20.54
CA VAL A 218 4.89 -14.95 -21.38
C VAL A 218 4.82 -14.25 -22.75
N GLN A 219 3.66 -14.24 -23.41
CA GLN A 219 3.51 -13.56 -24.71
C GLN A 219 3.64 -12.04 -24.58
N VAL A 220 3.10 -11.45 -23.52
CA VAL A 220 3.23 -10.01 -23.24
C VAL A 220 4.70 -9.64 -22.97
N ILE A 221 5.40 -10.43 -22.17
CA ILE A 221 6.84 -10.24 -21.92
C ILE A 221 7.63 -10.34 -23.23
N LYS A 222 7.31 -11.32 -24.08
CA LYS A 222 7.93 -11.48 -25.40
C LYS A 222 7.69 -10.24 -26.27
N PHE A 223 6.43 -9.79 -26.36
CA PHE A 223 6.06 -8.58 -27.10
C PHE A 223 6.85 -7.35 -26.62
N VAL A 224 6.93 -7.14 -25.29
CA VAL A 224 7.70 -6.02 -24.72
C VAL A 224 9.18 -6.12 -25.10
N ARG A 225 9.79 -7.31 -25.04
CA ARG A 225 11.21 -7.50 -25.40
C ARG A 225 11.47 -7.25 -26.87
N GLU A 226 10.60 -7.72 -27.76
CA GLU A 226 10.78 -7.65 -29.22
C GLU A 226 10.35 -6.30 -29.81
N PHE A 227 9.60 -5.47 -29.07
CA PHE A 227 9.13 -4.18 -29.56
C PHE A 227 10.29 -3.24 -29.94
N ASP A 228 10.16 -2.56 -31.08
CA ASP A 228 11.18 -1.65 -31.63
C ASP A 228 11.39 -0.43 -30.73
N GLU A 229 12.61 -0.27 -30.23
CA GLU A 229 13.00 0.84 -29.36
C GLU A 229 13.00 2.20 -30.06
N LYS A 230 13.06 2.20 -31.40
CA LYS A 230 13.08 3.42 -32.22
C LYS A 230 11.67 3.97 -32.49
N ASP A 231 10.60 3.24 -32.14
CA ASP A 231 9.23 3.71 -32.34
C ASP A 231 8.95 4.91 -31.41
N ASN A 232 8.50 6.01 -32.00
CA ASN A 232 8.18 7.24 -31.26
C ASN A 232 6.99 7.07 -30.30
N ASN A 233 6.11 6.11 -30.56
CA ASN A 233 4.93 5.81 -29.75
C ASN A 233 5.20 4.77 -28.66
N LEU A 234 6.43 4.27 -28.53
CA LEU A 234 6.78 3.25 -27.55
C LEU A 234 6.30 3.59 -26.13
N PRO A 235 6.50 4.82 -25.59
CA PRO A 235 6.02 5.15 -24.25
C PRO A 235 4.50 4.97 -24.08
N ASP A 236 3.72 5.45 -25.05
CA ASP A 236 2.26 5.39 -24.99
C ASP A 236 1.74 3.95 -25.13
N ILE A 237 2.36 3.16 -26.02
CA ILE A 237 2.03 1.74 -26.24
C ILE A 237 2.34 0.92 -24.98
N MET A 238 3.53 1.11 -24.39
CA MET A 238 3.94 0.36 -23.19
C MET A 238 3.08 0.73 -21.97
N HIS A 239 2.71 2.01 -21.84
CA HIS A 239 1.78 2.45 -20.81
C HIS A 239 0.40 1.82 -20.99
N ALA A 240 -0.17 1.92 -22.19
CA ALA A 240 -1.48 1.35 -22.50
C ALA A 240 -1.51 -0.17 -22.30
N LEU A 241 -0.44 -0.89 -22.69
CA LEU A 241 -0.29 -2.32 -22.44
C LEU A 241 -0.28 -2.66 -20.94
N SER A 242 0.40 -1.84 -20.12
CA SER A 242 0.45 -2.04 -18.66
C SER A 242 -0.90 -1.84 -17.98
N ILE A 243 -1.77 -0.99 -18.54
CA ILE A 243 -3.15 -0.83 -18.08
C ILE A 243 -3.98 -2.03 -18.52
N GLU A 244 -3.89 -2.42 -19.80
CA GLU A 244 -4.69 -3.52 -20.33
C GLU A 244 -4.41 -4.84 -19.59
N ILE A 245 -3.14 -5.16 -19.31
CA ILE A 245 -2.82 -6.40 -18.60
C ILE A 245 -3.36 -6.42 -17.16
N LYS A 246 -3.41 -5.25 -16.49
CA LYS A 246 -4.07 -5.11 -15.18
C LYS A 246 -5.58 -5.35 -15.31
N THR A 247 -6.21 -4.77 -16.34
CA THR A 247 -7.64 -4.98 -16.61
C THR A 247 -7.95 -6.45 -16.91
N ILE A 248 -7.10 -7.14 -17.67
CA ILE A 248 -7.24 -8.57 -17.94
C ILE A 248 -7.14 -9.37 -16.63
N ALA A 249 -6.12 -9.11 -15.80
CA ALA A 249 -5.95 -9.81 -14.53
C ALA A 249 -7.18 -9.65 -13.61
N VAL A 250 -7.69 -8.42 -13.46
CA VAL A 250 -8.90 -8.14 -12.66
C VAL A 250 -10.10 -8.89 -13.21
N LYS A 251 -10.34 -8.85 -14.53
CA LYS A 251 -11.45 -9.60 -15.16
C LYS A 251 -11.29 -11.11 -15.01
N THR A 252 -10.07 -11.62 -15.08
CA THR A 252 -9.77 -13.05 -14.88
C THR A 252 -10.14 -13.48 -13.46
N ILE A 253 -9.82 -12.68 -12.45
CA ILE A 253 -10.20 -12.90 -11.06
C ILE A 253 -11.72 -12.86 -10.90
N GLU A 254 -12.38 -11.80 -11.40
CA GLU A 254 -13.84 -11.66 -11.33
C GLU A 254 -14.57 -12.83 -12.02
N ASN A 255 -14.05 -13.31 -13.14
CA ASN A 255 -14.62 -14.46 -13.85
C ASN A 255 -14.44 -15.76 -13.06
N PHE A 256 -13.28 -15.95 -12.42
CA PHE A 256 -13.05 -17.09 -11.54
C PHE A 256 -14.00 -17.09 -10.34
N GLU A 257 -14.18 -15.93 -9.70
CA GLU A 257 -15.13 -15.73 -8.59
C GLU A 257 -16.57 -16.07 -9.03
N LYS A 258 -16.99 -15.62 -10.22
CA LYS A 258 -18.33 -15.90 -10.76
C LYS A 258 -18.52 -17.38 -11.12
N GLN A 259 -17.56 -17.99 -11.81
CA GLN A 259 -17.66 -19.39 -12.26
C GLN A 259 -17.69 -20.37 -11.10
N ASN A 260 -16.98 -20.06 -10.02
CA ASN A 260 -16.91 -20.90 -8.84
C ASN A 260 -17.82 -20.40 -7.71
N GLY A 261 -18.73 -19.47 -8.00
CA GLY A 261 -19.62 -18.83 -7.01
C GLY A 261 -20.42 -19.85 -6.21
N ASP A 262 -20.94 -20.90 -6.84
CA ASP A 262 -21.68 -21.97 -6.18
C ASP A 262 -20.79 -22.82 -5.26
N THR A 263 -19.55 -23.10 -5.68
CA THR A 263 -18.58 -23.83 -4.85
C THR A 263 -18.15 -22.99 -3.66
N PHE A 264 -17.93 -21.69 -3.89
CA PHE A 264 -17.71 -20.74 -2.82
C PHE A 264 -18.90 -20.72 -1.86
N GLN A 265 -20.12 -20.55 -2.37
CA GLN A 265 -21.34 -20.52 -1.56
C GLN A 265 -21.55 -21.82 -0.77
N LYS A 266 -21.32 -22.98 -1.39
CA LYS A 266 -21.35 -24.28 -0.70
C LYS A 266 -20.30 -24.37 0.40
N LEU A 267 -19.10 -23.82 0.19
CA LEU A 267 -18.09 -23.73 1.26
C LEU A 267 -18.53 -22.77 2.37
N TYR A 268 -19.18 -21.65 2.04
CA TYR A 268 -19.77 -20.70 3.00
C TYR A 268 -20.92 -21.31 3.81
N GLU A 269 -21.73 -22.17 3.20
CA GLU A 269 -22.95 -22.76 3.80
C GLU A 269 -22.68 -24.08 4.52
N SER A 270 -21.80 -24.94 3.97
CA SER A 270 -21.55 -26.30 4.45
C SER A 270 -20.48 -26.37 5.53
N PHE A 271 -19.59 -25.37 5.59
CA PHE A 271 -18.53 -25.30 6.60
C PHE A 271 -18.72 -24.08 7.47
N THR A 272 -18.54 -24.26 8.77
CA THR A 272 -18.62 -23.18 9.77
C THR A 272 -17.50 -22.14 9.60
N ASP A 273 -16.52 -22.40 8.72
CA ASP A 273 -15.38 -21.52 8.44
C ASP A 273 -15.24 -21.22 6.92
N PRO A 274 -15.61 -20.01 6.46
CA PRO A 274 -15.59 -19.61 5.05
C PRO A 274 -14.19 -19.30 4.48
N SER A 275 -13.14 -19.58 5.24
CA SER A 275 -11.85 -18.99 4.97
C SER A 275 -11.02 -19.73 3.91
N MET A 276 -11.35 -20.98 3.56
CA MET A 276 -10.71 -21.66 2.43
C MET A 276 -11.06 -21.01 1.09
N ALA A 277 -12.33 -20.63 0.92
CA ALA A 277 -12.79 -19.82 -0.21
C ALA A 277 -11.96 -18.52 -0.34
N TYR A 278 -11.73 -17.86 0.79
CA TYR A 278 -10.95 -16.62 0.85
C TYR A 278 -9.45 -16.86 0.58
N LEU A 279 -8.88 -17.97 1.03
CA LEU A 279 -7.48 -18.32 0.78
C LEU A 279 -7.18 -18.58 -0.69
N VAL A 280 -8.05 -19.35 -1.36
CA VAL A 280 -7.92 -19.63 -2.80
C VAL A 280 -8.01 -18.33 -3.60
N ASP A 281 -9.00 -17.47 -3.27
CA ASP A 281 -9.16 -16.16 -3.90
C ASP A 281 -7.93 -15.24 -3.67
N PHE A 282 -7.43 -15.18 -2.43
CA PHE A 282 -6.25 -14.39 -2.10
C PHE A 282 -4.99 -14.89 -2.81
N ALA A 283 -4.77 -16.20 -2.81
CA ALA A 283 -3.64 -16.83 -3.49
C ALA A 283 -3.67 -16.54 -5.00
N LEU A 284 -4.85 -16.69 -5.63
CA LEU A 284 -5.05 -16.34 -7.03
C LEU A 284 -4.71 -14.87 -7.31
N LYS A 285 -5.26 -13.95 -6.51
CA LYS A 285 -5.01 -12.50 -6.63
C LYS A 285 -3.52 -12.21 -6.55
N LYS A 286 -2.83 -12.77 -5.55
CA LYS A 286 -1.39 -12.58 -5.35
C LYS A 286 -0.58 -13.07 -6.55
N GLU A 287 -0.81 -14.30 -7.01
CA GLU A 287 -0.05 -14.90 -8.12
C GLU A 287 -0.22 -14.13 -9.43
N LEU A 288 -1.45 -13.70 -9.76
CA LEU A 288 -1.70 -12.88 -10.94
C LEU A 288 -1.05 -11.49 -10.82
N MET A 289 -1.15 -10.86 -9.64
CA MET A 289 -0.59 -9.53 -9.41
C MET A 289 0.93 -9.51 -9.38
N ASP A 290 1.59 -10.59 -8.95
CA ASP A 290 3.04 -10.73 -9.06
C ASP A 290 3.48 -10.74 -10.54
N GLN A 291 2.77 -11.45 -11.40
CA GLN A 291 3.04 -11.47 -12.84
C GLN A 291 2.78 -10.12 -13.51
N VAL A 292 1.67 -9.45 -13.16
CA VAL A 292 1.36 -8.09 -13.62
C VAL A 292 2.44 -7.09 -13.19
N SER A 293 2.95 -7.23 -11.97
CA SER A 293 4.00 -6.37 -11.43
C SER A 293 5.30 -6.54 -12.21
N GLU A 294 5.66 -7.77 -12.57
CA GLU A 294 6.83 -8.04 -13.41
C GLU A 294 6.68 -7.43 -14.80
N ILE A 295 5.52 -7.61 -15.46
CA ILE A 295 5.23 -6.99 -16.75
C ILE A 295 5.31 -5.46 -16.66
N THR A 296 4.69 -4.88 -15.63
CA THR A 296 4.71 -3.42 -15.40
C THR A 296 6.13 -2.91 -15.18
N ARG A 297 6.95 -3.65 -14.44
CA ARG A 297 8.36 -3.32 -14.25
C ARG A 297 9.12 -3.34 -15.59
N MET A 298 8.89 -4.36 -16.41
CA MET A 298 9.52 -4.48 -17.73
C MET A 298 9.09 -3.38 -18.70
N THR A 299 7.79 -3.08 -18.81
CA THR A 299 7.30 -1.99 -19.66
C THR A 299 7.89 -0.66 -19.22
N GLN A 300 7.95 -0.38 -17.91
CA GLN A 300 8.59 0.82 -17.38
C GLN A 300 10.08 0.91 -17.69
N GLN A 301 10.82 -0.20 -17.61
CA GLN A 301 12.23 -0.22 -17.99
C GLN A 301 12.42 0.09 -19.48
N LYS A 302 11.61 -0.51 -20.36
CA LYS A 302 11.63 -0.25 -21.80
C LYS A 302 11.24 1.19 -22.13
N MET A 303 10.28 1.76 -21.40
CA MET A 303 9.89 3.16 -21.52
C MET A 303 11.04 4.11 -21.16
N LYS A 304 11.80 3.82 -20.09
CA LYS A 304 12.90 4.66 -19.61
C LYS A 304 14.09 4.77 -20.59
N SER A 305 14.31 3.77 -21.45
CA SER A 305 15.37 3.84 -22.46
C SER A 305 15.02 4.72 -23.66
N ASN A 306 13.74 5.10 -23.82
CA ASN A 306 13.28 5.88 -24.94
C ASN A 306 13.46 7.39 -24.70
N LYS A 307 14.10 8.08 -25.66
CA LYS A 307 14.38 9.53 -25.57
C LYS A 307 13.13 10.40 -25.50
N ASN A 308 11.99 9.92 -26.00
CA ASN A 308 10.72 10.63 -25.97
C ASN A 308 9.94 10.40 -24.66
N HIS A 309 10.48 9.60 -23.74
CA HIS A 309 9.84 9.37 -22.46
C HIS A 309 9.67 10.67 -21.66
N PHE A 310 8.52 10.83 -21.00
CA PHE A 310 8.16 12.10 -20.36
C PHE A 310 9.16 12.57 -19.29
N TYR A 311 9.91 11.65 -18.68
CA TYR A 311 10.99 11.96 -17.73
C TYR A 311 12.07 12.88 -18.33
N HIS A 312 12.34 12.80 -19.63
CA HIS A 312 13.31 13.70 -20.27
C HIS A 312 12.82 15.16 -20.33
N TYR A 313 11.53 15.39 -20.14
CA TYR A 313 10.92 16.72 -20.10
C TYR A 313 10.78 17.27 -18.67
N ILE A 314 11.14 16.50 -17.64
CA ILE A 314 11.13 16.95 -16.24
C ILE A 314 12.55 17.28 -15.80
N LYS A 315 12.83 18.56 -15.56
CA LYS A 315 14.18 19.08 -15.27
C LYS A 315 14.17 20.09 -14.14
N ALA A 316 15.24 20.15 -13.34
CA ALA A 316 15.43 21.20 -12.34
C ALA A 316 16.26 22.37 -12.90
N CYS A 317 15.86 23.61 -12.59
CA CYS A 317 16.65 24.78 -12.94
C CYS A 317 18.01 24.74 -12.21
N PRO A 318 19.15 24.88 -12.92
CA PRO A 318 20.48 24.84 -12.30
C PRO A 318 20.75 26.02 -11.36
N HIS A 319 19.98 27.11 -11.47
CA HIS A 319 20.20 28.33 -10.70
C HIS A 319 19.40 28.41 -9.41
N CYS A 320 18.20 27.84 -9.37
CA CYS A 320 17.29 27.96 -8.23
C CYS A 320 16.62 26.64 -7.80
N GLY A 321 16.91 25.53 -8.47
CA GLY A 321 16.39 24.21 -8.12
C GLY A 321 14.91 23.97 -8.43
N LEU A 322 14.17 24.97 -8.94
CA LEU A 322 12.76 24.79 -9.32
C LEU A 322 12.61 23.75 -10.42
N ILE A 323 11.65 22.84 -10.23
CA ILE A 323 11.37 21.73 -11.13
C ILE A 323 10.33 22.15 -12.17
N TRP A 324 10.63 21.84 -13.43
CA TRP A 324 9.85 22.23 -14.59
C TRP A 324 9.52 20.99 -15.44
N LEU A 325 8.27 20.94 -15.92
CA LEU A 325 7.84 20.02 -16.97
C LEU A 325 7.75 20.80 -18.29
N LYS A 326 8.52 20.41 -19.29
CA LYS A 326 8.42 20.98 -20.64
C LYS A 326 7.16 20.46 -21.32
N VAL A 327 6.20 21.35 -21.52
CA VAL A 327 4.92 21.07 -22.17
C VAL A 327 4.87 21.50 -23.65
N ALA A 328 5.74 22.43 -24.05
CA ALA A 328 5.85 22.95 -25.43
C ALA A 328 7.19 23.68 -25.64
N GLY A 329 7.51 24.03 -26.89
CA GLY A 329 8.69 24.85 -27.27
C GLY A 329 9.94 24.08 -27.70
N CYS A 330 10.96 24.80 -28.16
CA CYS A 330 12.24 24.22 -28.60
C CYS A 330 13.18 23.90 -27.41
N ASP A 331 14.23 23.10 -27.63
CA ASP A 331 15.25 22.78 -26.62
C ASP A 331 16.34 23.88 -26.48
N GLY A 332 16.09 25.05 -27.05
CA GLY A 332 17.04 26.16 -27.08
C GLY A 332 17.14 26.97 -25.79
N LEU A 333 17.71 28.17 -25.93
CA LEU A 333 17.87 29.12 -24.84
C LEU A 333 16.51 29.67 -24.40
N THR A 334 16.20 29.56 -23.10
CA THR A 334 15.01 30.14 -22.46
C THR A 334 15.39 30.73 -21.11
N THR A 335 14.42 31.20 -20.33
CA THR A 335 14.65 31.69 -18.95
C THR A 335 13.83 30.91 -17.95
N CYS A 336 14.36 30.70 -16.74
CA CYS A 336 13.64 30.01 -15.68
C CYS A 336 12.39 30.81 -15.28
N GLY A 337 11.20 30.20 -15.44
CA GLY A 337 9.92 30.85 -15.20
C GLY A 337 9.27 31.48 -16.41
N ASN A 338 9.87 31.29 -17.59
CA ASN A 338 9.21 31.59 -18.84
C ASN A 338 8.14 30.53 -19.12
N PHE A 339 6.89 30.96 -19.19
CA PHE A 339 5.81 30.12 -19.68
C PHE A 339 5.61 30.43 -21.17
N PRO A 340 5.42 29.43 -22.04
CA PRO A 340 4.98 29.70 -23.41
C PRO A 340 3.64 30.44 -23.33
N ILE A 341 3.65 31.73 -23.65
CA ILE A 341 2.47 32.62 -23.62
C ILE A 341 1.66 32.29 -24.86
N SER A 342 1.03 31.12 -24.90
CA SER A 342 0.36 30.54 -26.07
C SER A 342 1.27 30.34 -27.29
N ASP A 343 0.98 29.34 -28.12
CA ASP A 343 1.44 29.32 -29.51
C ASP A 343 0.79 30.50 -30.25
N GLN A 344 1.23 31.74 -29.97
CA GLN A 344 0.66 32.93 -30.55
C GLN A 344 0.78 32.87 -32.07
N GLN A 345 -0.38 32.76 -32.70
CA GLN A 345 -0.74 33.50 -33.91
C GLN A 345 -0.06 33.05 -35.20
N ASN A 346 -0.18 31.77 -35.53
CA ASN A 346 -0.53 31.45 -36.93
C ASN A 346 -2.03 31.20 -36.99
N ASN A 347 -2.79 32.25 -37.34
CA ASN A 347 -4.23 32.26 -37.60
C ASN A 347 -4.69 31.26 -38.69
N ASN A 348 -3.77 30.48 -39.28
CA ASN A 348 -4.07 29.40 -40.21
C ASN A 348 -4.19 28.01 -39.55
N ASN A 349 -3.80 27.84 -38.28
CA ASN A 349 -3.93 26.55 -37.60
C ASN A 349 -5.29 26.40 -36.91
N LYS A 350 -6.33 26.18 -37.73
CA LYS A 350 -7.52 25.39 -37.34
C LYS A 350 -7.17 23.98 -36.81
N GLN A 351 -5.89 23.59 -36.79
CA GLN A 351 -5.42 22.24 -36.47
C GLN A 351 -5.29 21.94 -34.96
N LEU A 352 -5.12 22.93 -34.07
CA LEU A 352 -5.15 22.68 -32.61
C LEU A 352 -6.56 22.38 -32.07
N LYS A 353 -7.60 22.55 -32.89
CA LYS A 353 -8.98 22.18 -32.52
C LYS A 353 -9.23 20.66 -32.53
N ASN A 354 -8.28 19.87 -33.03
CA ASN A 354 -8.37 18.41 -33.11
C ASN A 354 -7.05 17.78 -32.66
N LEU A 355 -6.73 17.83 -31.36
CA LEU A 355 -5.72 16.93 -30.80
C LEU A 355 -6.22 15.49 -30.99
N LYS A 356 -5.67 14.81 -31.98
CA LYS A 356 -5.90 13.39 -32.21
C LYS A 356 -5.13 12.64 -31.14
N SER A 357 -5.82 12.16 -30.11
CA SER A 357 -5.22 11.19 -29.20
C SER A 357 -5.28 9.82 -29.85
N ASN A 358 -4.13 9.15 -29.89
CA ASN A 358 -4.09 7.74 -30.26
C ASN A 358 -4.58 6.92 -29.07
N LYS A 359 -5.66 6.16 -29.27
CA LYS A 359 -6.08 5.11 -28.34
C LYS A 359 -5.54 3.79 -28.83
N TYR A 360 -4.77 3.10 -28.00
CA TYR A 360 -4.25 1.77 -28.31
C TYR A 360 -5.22 0.72 -27.78
N VAL A 361 -5.66 -0.19 -28.65
CA VAL A 361 -6.49 -1.34 -28.27
C VAL A 361 -5.69 -2.60 -28.52
N PHE A 362 -5.49 -3.38 -27.46
CA PHE A 362 -4.74 -4.62 -27.53
C PHE A 362 -5.67 -5.82 -27.68
N GLU A 363 -5.22 -6.79 -28.46
CA GLU A 363 -5.77 -8.12 -28.55
C GLU A 363 -4.69 -9.06 -28.00
N ILE A 364 -4.90 -9.52 -26.76
CA ILE A 364 -3.95 -10.33 -26.01
C ILE A 364 -4.52 -11.74 -25.88
N THR A 365 -3.81 -12.71 -26.45
CA THR A 365 -4.15 -14.13 -26.35
C THR A 365 -2.96 -14.93 -25.81
N PRO A 366 -3.17 -16.18 -25.36
CA PRO A 366 -2.07 -17.06 -24.97
C PRO A 366 -1.05 -17.35 -26.10
N GLN A 367 -1.41 -17.05 -27.35
CA GLN A 367 -0.57 -17.31 -28.53
C GLN A 367 0.15 -16.05 -29.03
N LYS A 368 -0.46 -14.87 -28.90
CA LYS A 368 0.11 -13.63 -29.45
C LYS A 368 -0.44 -12.38 -28.77
N VAL A 369 0.31 -11.30 -28.91
CA VAL A 369 -0.12 -9.94 -28.57
C VAL A 369 -0.10 -9.09 -29.83
N THR A 370 -1.23 -8.50 -30.18
CA THR A 370 -1.35 -7.54 -31.27
C THR A 370 -2.08 -6.29 -30.79
N TYR A 371 -1.89 -5.16 -31.46
CA TYR A 371 -2.59 -3.93 -31.12
C TYR A 371 -3.02 -3.16 -32.36
N LYS A 372 -4.05 -2.32 -32.20
CA LYS A 372 -4.54 -1.41 -33.22
C LYS A 372 -4.59 0.01 -32.65
N ILE A 373 -4.30 0.98 -33.50
CA ILE A 373 -4.36 2.40 -33.16
C ILE A 373 -5.72 2.94 -33.62
N ILE A 374 -6.51 3.43 -32.67
CA ILE A 374 -7.77 4.12 -32.93
C ILE A 374 -7.55 5.61 -32.72
N GLN A 375 -7.58 6.39 -33.80
CA GLN A 375 -7.53 7.84 -33.70
C GLN A 375 -8.85 8.33 -33.10
N THR A 376 -8.79 8.90 -31.90
CA THR A 376 -9.95 9.52 -31.26
C THR A 376 -9.89 11.03 -31.46
N THR A 377 -10.95 11.60 -32.02
CA THR A 377 -11.11 13.05 -32.11
C THR A 377 -11.57 13.54 -30.74
N GLN A 378 -10.69 14.15 -29.96
CA GLN A 378 -11.10 14.73 -28.68
C GLN A 378 -12.00 15.94 -28.90
N GLN A 379 -13.03 16.08 -28.05
CA GLN A 379 -13.88 17.26 -27.99
C GLN A 379 -13.10 18.49 -27.50
N LYS A 380 -13.49 19.66 -28.00
CA LYS A 380 -12.92 20.99 -27.71
C LYS A 380 -12.45 21.12 -26.24
N ILE A 381 -11.14 21.20 -26.04
CA ILE A 381 -10.56 21.68 -24.79
C ILE A 381 -11.09 23.11 -24.57
N LYS A 382 -11.72 23.35 -23.42
CA LYS A 382 -12.22 24.69 -23.06
C LYS A 382 -11.05 25.67 -23.07
N ASP A 383 -11.25 26.84 -23.68
CA ASP A 383 -10.23 27.88 -23.81
C ASP A 383 -9.55 28.13 -22.47
N TYR A 384 -8.24 27.87 -22.44
CA TYR A 384 -7.40 28.13 -21.28
C TYR A 384 -7.37 29.64 -21.06
N LYS A 385 -7.99 30.11 -19.97
CA LYS A 385 -7.85 31.51 -19.55
C LYS A 385 -6.41 31.72 -19.08
N GLU A 386 -5.68 32.62 -19.73
CA GLU A 386 -4.33 33.01 -19.31
C GLU A 386 -4.32 33.33 -17.81
N PRO A 387 -3.40 32.76 -17.02
CA PRO A 387 -3.17 33.24 -15.67
C PRO A 387 -2.76 34.71 -15.76
N SER A 388 -3.39 35.55 -14.93
CA SER A 388 -3.08 36.97 -14.86
C SER A 388 -1.57 37.17 -14.63
N LYS A 389 -1.01 38.26 -15.18
CA LYS A 389 0.44 38.64 -15.18
C LYS A 389 1.15 38.64 -13.81
N ALA A 390 0.45 38.30 -12.72
CA ALA A 390 0.92 38.34 -11.36
C ALA A 390 1.42 36.96 -10.91
N THR A 391 2.69 36.67 -11.23
CA THR A 391 3.70 35.86 -10.52
C THR A 391 4.52 35.02 -11.50
N LYS A 392 5.61 35.60 -12.02
CA LYS A 392 6.68 34.82 -12.66
C LYS A 392 7.25 33.87 -11.60
N ARG A 393 6.84 32.60 -11.62
CA ARG A 393 7.47 31.56 -10.80
C ARG A 393 8.80 31.22 -11.46
N GLY A 394 9.94 31.47 -10.83
CA GLY A 394 11.25 31.26 -11.45
C GLY A 394 12.29 32.30 -11.04
N CYS A 395 13.57 32.00 -11.25
CA CYS A 395 14.65 32.98 -11.00
C CYS A 395 14.93 33.91 -12.17
N GLY A 396 14.31 33.71 -13.34
CA GLY A 396 14.47 34.54 -14.54
C GLY A 396 15.83 34.40 -15.25
N ARG A 397 16.77 33.62 -14.71
CA ARG A 397 18.09 33.43 -15.34
C ARG A 397 17.99 32.61 -16.62
N PRO A 398 18.87 32.89 -17.62
CA PRO A 398 18.93 32.12 -18.85
C PRO A 398 19.35 30.68 -18.57
N ILE A 399 18.72 29.76 -19.28
CA ILE A 399 18.98 28.33 -19.26
C ILE A 399 18.94 27.79 -20.68
N LEU A 400 19.84 26.87 -21.01
CA LEU A 400 19.79 26.12 -22.27
C LEU A 400 19.13 24.76 -21.98
N TRP A 401 17.90 24.56 -22.47
CA TRP A 401 17.09 23.43 -22.04
C TRP A 401 17.70 22.08 -22.42
N SER A 402 18.34 21.99 -23.60
CA SER A 402 19.03 20.78 -24.08
C SER A 402 20.14 20.30 -23.15
N GLU A 403 20.85 21.22 -22.48
CA GLU A 403 22.00 20.91 -21.63
C GLU A 403 21.63 20.55 -20.19
N ILE A 404 20.41 20.89 -19.74
CA ILE A 404 19.97 20.52 -18.40
C ILE A 404 19.71 19.01 -18.36
N PRO A 405 20.32 18.25 -17.43
CA PRO A 405 20.03 16.84 -17.29
C PRO A 405 18.60 16.62 -16.75
N PRO A 406 17.94 15.49 -17.11
CA PRO A 406 16.72 15.05 -16.43
C PRO A 406 16.95 14.86 -14.92
N LEU A 407 15.88 14.90 -14.14
CA LEU A 407 15.95 14.61 -12.71
C LEU A 407 16.48 13.19 -12.44
N SER A 408 17.22 13.03 -11.34
CA SER A 408 17.68 11.71 -10.88
C SER A 408 16.50 10.86 -10.39
N GLU A 409 16.70 9.53 -10.33
CA GLU A 409 15.66 8.61 -9.84
C GLU A 409 15.24 8.93 -8.40
N GLN A 410 16.17 9.38 -7.56
CA GLN A 410 15.86 9.77 -6.18
C GLN A 410 15.00 11.04 -6.14
N GLN A 411 15.33 12.05 -6.94
CA GLN A 411 14.53 13.28 -7.05
C GLN A 411 13.13 13.01 -7.61
N LEU A 412 13.01 12.10 -8.58
CA LEU A 412 11.72 11.65 -9.08
C LEU A 412 10.92 10.90 -8.01
N LYS A 413 11.55 10.03 -7.20
CA LYS A 413 10.87 9.35 -6.09
C LYS A 413 10.37 10.34 -5.03
N GLU A 414 11.13 11.38 -4.72
CA GLU A 414 10.74 12.46 -3.82
C GLU A 414 9.57 13.29 -4.40
N LEU A 415 9.50 13.46 -5.72
CA LEU A 415 8.35 14.08 -6.41
C LEU A 415 7.13 13.16 -6.52
N VAL A 416 7.33 11.86 -6.51
CA VAL A 416 6.30 10.81 -6.64
C VAL A 416 5.76 10.38 -5.26
N ASP A 417 6.27 10.98 -4.18
CA ASP A 417 5.71 10.84 -2.83
C ASP A 417 4.19 11.09 -2.89
N PRO A 418 3.33 10.16 -2.39
CA PRO A 418 1.88 10.14 -2.59
C PRO A 418 1.15 11.49 -2.46
N GLY A 419 1.64 12.42 -1.64
CA GLY A 419 1.06 13.76 -1.53
C GLY A 419 1.07 14.59 -2.83
N VAL A 420 2.02 14.37 -3.74
CA VAL A 420 2.15 15.11 -5.01
C VAL A 420 1.39 14.43 -6.14
N LEU A 421 1.39 13.09 -6.20
CA LEU A 421 0.54 12.36 -7.16
C LEU A 421 -0.94 12.48 -6.81
N ASP A 422 -1.33 12.48 -5.54
CA ASP A 422 -2.70 12.82 -5.12
C ASP A 422 -3.07 14.28 -5.43
N TYR A 423 -2.08 15.17 -5.57
CA TYR A 423 -2.30 16.55 -6.00
C TYR A 423 -2.47 16.65 -7.53
N LEU A 424 -1.73 15.85 -8.30
CA LEU A 424 -1.77 15.81 -9.77
C LEU A 424 -2.93 14.94 -10.32
N ALA A 425 -3.33 13.89 -9.61
CA ALA A 425 -4.40 12.96 -9.96
C ALA A 425 -5.79 13.43 -9.53
N LYS A 426 -5.91 14.60 -8.89
CA LYS A 426 -7.19 15.22 -8.55
C LYS A 426 -7.91 15.74 -9.80
N GLU A 427 -8.42 14.83 -10.63
CA GLU A 427 -9.70 15.05 -11.29
C GLU A 427 -10.82 14.93 -10.24
N VAL A 428 -10.88 15.90 -9.33
CA VAL A 428 -12.07 16.06 -8.48
C VAL A 428 -13.13 16.71 -9.36
N PRO A 429 -14.34 16.13 -9.49
CA PRO A 429 -15.44 16.79 -10.18
C PRO A 429 -15.56 18.24 -9.67
N LYS A 430 -15.61 19.23 -10.57
CA LYS A 430 -15.56 20.65 -10.21
C LYS A 430 -16.54 21.05 -9.10
N GLU A 431 -17.67 20.35 -9.01
CA GLU A 431 -18.71 20.53 -8.01
C GLU A 431 -18.27 20.12 -6.60
N GLU A 432 -17.55 19.01 -6.47
CA GLU A 432 -17.04 18.50 -5.20
C GLU A 432 -15.85 19.36 -4.71
N ASN A 433 -15.03 19.86 -5.63
CA ASN A 433 -13.98 20.83 -5.31
C ASN A 433 -14.55 22.16 -4.83
N LEU A 434 -15.65 22.66 -5.43
CA LEU A 434 -16.33 23.88 -4.95
C LEU A 434 -16.92 23.69 -3.54
N LYS A 435 -17.50 22.50 -3.28
CA LYS A 435 -18.04 22.13 -1.97
C LYS A 435 -16.94 22.06 -0.91
N ASN A 436 -15.81 21.42 -1.24
CA ASN A 436 -14.66 21.30 -0.35
C ASN A 436 -13.96 22.65 -0.12
N LEU A 437 -13.86 23.52 -1.13
CA LEU A 437 -13.31 24.88 -0.97
C LEU A 437 -14.21 25.76 -0.12
N LYS A 438 -15.53 25.60 -0.22
CA LYS A 438 -16.51 26.30 0.62
C LYS A 438 -16.41 25.84 2.08
N LEU A 439 -16.37 24.53 2.30
CA LEU A 439 -16.15 23.94 3.64
C LEU A 439 -14.83 24.39 4.27
N ALA A 440 -13.75 24.42 3.49
CA ALA A 440 -12.44 24.90 3.96
C ALA A 440 -12.46 26.40 4.30
N LYS A 441 -13.11 27.24 3.47
CA LYS A 441 -13.29 28.68 3.74
C LYS A 441 -14.11 28.92 5.00
N ASP A 442 -15.21 28.18 5.18
CA ASP A 442 -16.10 28.31 6.33
C ASP A 442 -15.38 27.86 7.62
N HIS A 443 -14.57 26.80 7.55
CA HIS A 443 -13.75 26.34 8.67
C HIS A 443 -12.66 27.36 9.04
N LEU A 444 -11.97 27.95 8.05
CA LEU A 444 -10.96 28.97 8.30
C LEU A 444 -11.56 30.23 8.93
N LYS A 445 -12.73 30.66 8.43
CA LYS A 445 -13.48 31.79 8.99
C LYS A 445 -13.86 31.54 10.44
N TRP A 446 -14.38 30.34 10.75
CA TRP A 446 -14.69 29.94 12.13
C TRP A 446 -13.45 29.97 13.05
N GLN A 447 -12.30 29.48 12.58
CA GLN A 447 -11.05 29.52 13.36
C GLN A 447 -10.58 30.96 13.62
N VAL A 448 -10.66 31.84 12.61
CA VAL A 448 -10.32 33.27 12.76
C VAL A 448 -11.26 33.97 13.74
N ASP A 449 -12.56 33.70 13.65
CA ASP A 449 -13.55 34.30 14.56
C ASP A 449 -13.37 33.78 16.00
N LYS A 450 -13.08 32.49 16.18
CA LYS A 450 -12.72 31.91 17.48
C LYS A 450 -11.45 32.55 18.06
N ALA A 451 -10.42 32.76 17.25
CA ALA A 451 -9.19 33.41 17.68
C ALA A 451 -9.42 34.88 18.08
N LYS A 452 -10.29 35.61 17.37
CA LYS A 452 -10.69 36.99 17.74
C LYS A 452 -11.45 37.06 19.06
N ILE A 453 -12.33 36.09 19.31
CA ILE A 453 -13.07 36.00 20.59
C ILE A 453 -12.09 35.69 21.73
N GLN A 454 -11.19 34.72 21.53
CA GLN A 454 -10.16 34.37 22.52
C GLN A 454 -9.18 35.53 22.78
N SER A 455 -8.83 36.33 21.77
CA SER A 455 -8.01 37.52 21.98
C SER A 455 -8.75 38.60 22.75
N LYS A 456 -10.07 38.79 22.55
CA LYS A 456 -10.87 39.76 23.31
C LYS A 456 -11.05 39.37 24.78
N ILE A 457 -11.19 38.08 25.07
CA ILE A 457 -11.29 37.56 26.45
C ILE A 457 -9.97 37.70 27.21
N LYS A 458 -8.84 37.87 26.52
CA LYS A 458 -7.53 38.06 27.16
C LYS A 458 -7.24 39.52 27.57
N TYR A 459 -8.12 40.46 27.22
CA TYR A 459 -8.01 41.89 27.51
C TYR A 459 -9.23 42.44 28.29
N LEU A 460 -10.10 41.55 28.76
CA LEU A 460 -11.09 41.79 29.82
C LEU A 460 -10.64 40.98 31.04
#